data_AF-A0A0B6YFG3-F1
#
_entry.id   AF-A0A0B6YFG3-F1
#
_cell.length_a   1.000
_cell.length_b   1.000
_cell.length_c   1.000
_cell.angle_alpha   90.00
_cell.angle_beta   90.00
_cell.angle_gamma   90.00
#
_symmetry.space_group_name_H-M   'P 1'
#
loop_
_entity.id
_entity.type
_entity.pdbx_description
1 polymer ?
#
loop_
_entity_poly.entity_id
_entity_poly.type
_entity_poly.pdbx_seq_one_letter_code
_entity_poly.pdbx_strand_id
1 'polypeptide(L)'
;TDEMITETNQLTEAKRLLEKCFAETENPLHLAQECLYHREKRQSVDLVHDNPEKELIKEVDIIRRCQDRMRNTIDRATVQLSLNRAAQHELEKDSNDKFSAENLDNVCHGLRNTSRGIAYHSGVQRIDNTVSVPETWAKHSNDNIQRSQSERISSKSMRNEIESVINACYNEMWQEWNAVNVA
;
A
#
# COMPACT_ATOMS: atom_id res chain seq x y z
N THR A 1 -5.93 2.41 16.52
CA THR A 1 -6.22 3.06 15.23
C THR A 1 -5.06 3.91 14.78
N ASP A 2 -4.49 4.73 15.66
CA ASP A 2 -3.38 5.64 15.34
C ASP A 2 -2.16 4.95 14.69
N GLU A 3 -1.74 3.78 15.20
CA GLU A 3 -0.61 3.05 14.63
C GLU A 3 -0.86 2.57 13.18
N MET A 4 -2.11 2.23 12.85
CA MET A 4 -2.50 1.84 11.47
C MET A 4 -2.51 3.06 10.55
N ILE A 5 -2.98 4.21 11.05
CA ILE A 5 -2.97 5.48 10.31
C ILE A 5 -1.53 5.90 10.02
N THR A 6 -0.65 5.86 11.04
CA THR A 6 0.77 6.17 10.89
C THR A 6 1.43 5.28 9.84
N GLU A 7 1.26 3.96 9.91
CA GLU A 7 1.86 3.03 8.94
C GLU A 7 1.27 3.22 7.54
N THR A 8 -0.03 3.49 7.40
CA THR A 8 -0.67 3.80 6.11
C THR A 8 -0.10 5.07 5.48
N ASN A 9 0.13 6.11 6.28
CA ASN A 9 0.75 7.34 5.80
C ASN A 9 2.21 7.10 5.37
N GLN A 10 2.96 6.30 6.13
CA GLN A 10 4.34 5.92 5.76
C GLN A 10 4.38 5.14 4.44
N LEU A 11 3.47 4.18 4.23
CA LEU A 11 3.41 3.42 2.98
C LEU A 11 2.97 4.31 1.81
N THR A 12 2.05 5.24 2.05
CA THR A 12 1.61 6.22 1.04
C THR A 12 2.79 7.07 0.58
N GLU A 13 3.61 7.56 1.51
CA GLU A 13 4.79 8.35 1.16
C GLU A 13 5.85 7.52 0.42
N ALA A 14 6.12 6.29 0.88
CA ALA A 14 7.05 5.39 0.18
C ALA A 14 6.59 5.10 -1.27
N LYS A 15 5.29 4.83 -1.47
CA LYS A 15 4.68 4.66 -2.80
C LYS A 15 4.84 5.93 -3.64
N ARG A 16 4.59 7.11 -3.08
CA ARG A 16 4.74 8.40 -3.77
C ARG A 16 6.17 8.63 -4.25
N LEU A 17 7.16 8.27 -3.43
CA LEU A 17 8.58 8.34 -3.81
C LEU A 17 8.88 7.39 -4.97
N LEU A 18 8.38 6.15 -4.92
CA LEU A 18 8.55 5.19 -6.01
C LEU A 18 7.91 5.66 -7.32
N GLU A 19 6.70 6.24 -7.26
CA GLU A 19 6.01 6.83 -8.42
C GLU A 19 6.81 7.99 -9.02
N LYS A 20 7.45 8.79 -8.18
CA LYS A 20 8.35 9.86 -8.63
C LYS A 20 9.59 9.28 -9.32
N CYS A 21 10.26 8.31 -8.71
CA CYS A 21 11.42 7.65 -9.33
C CYS A 21 11.05 6.99 -10.66
N PHE A 22 9.88 6.35 -10.73
CA PHE A 22 9.34 5.79 -11.97
C PHE A 22 9.21 6.86 -13.05
N ALA A 23 8.59 8.01 -12.76
CA ALA A 23 8.47 9.11 -13.72
C ALA A 23 9.84 9.68 -14.16
N GLU A 24 10.81 9.73 -13.24
CA GLU A 24 12.18 10.20 -13.53
C GLU A 24 12.92 9.28 -14.52
N THR A 25 12.51 8.01 -14.68
CA THR A 25 13.13 7.07 -15.65
C THR A 25 12.75 7.34 -17.11
N GLU A 26 11.67 8.09 -17.37
CA GLU A 26 11.19 8.35 -18.74
C GLU A 26 12.19 9.17 -19.55
N ASN A 27 12.84 10.14 -18.92
CA ASN A 27 13.79 11.01 -19.61
C ASN A 27 15.06 10.25 -20.06
N PRO A 28 15.75 9.47 -19.20
CA PRO A 28 16.82 8.57 -19.63
C PRO A 28 16.41 7.61 -20.75
N LEU A 29 15.20 7.03 -20.67
CA LEU A 29 14.70 6.12 -21.70
C LEU A 29 14.58 6.82 -23.06
N HIS A 30 13.99 8.02 -23.07
CA HIS A 30 13.82 8.80 -24.28
C HIS A 30 15.18 9.17 -24.90
N LEU A 31 16.14 9.61 -24.08
CA LEU A 31 17.49 9.95 -24.55
C LEU A 31 18.20 8.74 -25.18
N ALA A 32 18.17 7.58 -24.52
CA ALA A 32 18.78 6.35 -25.06
C ALA A 32 18.14 5.95 -26.41
N GLN A 33 16.82 6.08 -26.53
CA GLN A 33 16.10 5.81 -27.78
C GLN A 33 16.45 6.81 -28.90
N GLU A 34 16.53 8.11 -28.61
CA GLU A 34 16.97 9.12 -29.58
C GLU A 34 18.40 8.86 -30.05
N CYS A 35 19.31 8.48 -29.14
CA CYS A 35 20.67 8.08 -29.48
C CYS A 35 20.71 6.89 -30.46
N LEU A 36 19.89 5.86 -30.23
CA LEU A 36 19.76 4.73 -31.16
C LEU A 36 19.19 5.17 -32.51
N TYR A 37 18.13 5.97 -32.50
CA TYR A 37 17.50 6.46 -33.73
C TYR A 37 18.47 7.26 -34.62
N HIS A 38 19.35 8.07 -34.03
CA HIS A 38 20.39 8.77 -34.78
C HIS A 38 21.46 7.82 -35.35
N ARG A 39 21.79 6.74 -34.63
CA ARG A 39 22.77 5.73 -35.08
C ARG A 39 22.24 4.88 -36.22
N GLU A 40 20.96 4.52 -36.20
CA GLU A 40 20.29 3.77 -37.28
C GLU A 40 20.27 4.54 -38.63
N LYS A 41 20.43 5.86 -38.60
CA LYS A 41 20.50 6.71 -39.81
C LYS A 41 21.87 6.74 -40.47
N ARG A 42 22.89 6.09 -39.91
CA ARG A 42 24.23 6.04 -40.50
C ARG A 42 24.19 5.33 -41.85
N GLN A 43 24.97 5.82 -42.81
CA GLN A 43 25.00 5.30 -44.17
C GLN A 43 26.45 5.02 -44.61
N SER A 44 26.60 4.16 -45.62
CA SER A 44 27.89 3.86 -46.26
C SER A 44 28.91 3.29 -45.25
N VAL A 45 30.13 3.84 -45.17
CA VAL A 45 31.20 3.35 -44.29
C VAL A 45 30.85 3.40 -42.80
N ASP A 46 29.87 4.22 -42.41
CA ASP A 46 29.43 4.38 -41.02
C ASP A 46 28.37 3.34 -40.59
N LEU A 47 27.94 2.45 -41.47
CA LEU A 47 26.98 1.37 -41.13
C LEU A 47 27.68 0.25 -40.37
N VAL A 48 27.88 0.46 -39.07
CA VAL A 48 28.56 -0.49 -38.18
C VAL A 48 27.80 -0.60 -36.86
N HIS A 49 27.54 -1.83 -36.41
CA HIS A 49 27.09 -2.12 -35.04
C HIS A 49 28.26 -2.02 -34.08
N ASP A 50 28.58 -0.78 -33.69
CA ASP A 50 29.67 -0.47 -32.77
C ASP A 50 29.31 -0.83 -31.31
N ASN A 51 30.30 -0.81 -30.44
CA ASN A 51 30.09 -1.14 -29.02
C ASN A 51 29.08 -0.19 -28.34
N PRO A 52 29.11 1.14 -28.58
CA PRO A 52 28.10 2.03 -28.02
C PRO A 52 26.66 1.71 -28.46
N GLU A 53 26.42 1.27 -29.69
CA GLU A 53 25.07 0.85 -30.12
C GLU A 53 24.57 -0.37 -29.32
N LYS A 54 25.45 -1.35 -29.06
CA LYS A 54 25.10 -2.53 -28.26
C LYS A 54 24.78 -2.17 -26.81
N GLU A 55 25.59 -1.32 -26.19
CA GLU A 55 25.34 -0.87 -24.81
C GLU A 55 24.08 0.01 -24.75
N LEU A 56 23.80 0.86 -25.75
CA LEU A 56 22.56 1.64 -25.80
C LEU A 56 21.29 0.76 -25.88
N ILE A 57 21.32 -0.32 -26.66
CA ILE A 57 20.22 -1.30 -26.70
C ILE A 57 20.01 -1.90 -25.30
N LYS A 58 21.11 -2.27 -24.63
CA LYS A 58 21.07 -2.83 -23.28
C LYS A 58 20.61 -1.81 -22.23
N GLU A 59 20.94 -0.53 -22.38
CA GLU A 59 20.41 0.58 -21.59
C GLU A 59 18.89 0.70 -21.71
N VAL A 60 18.36 0.73 -22.93
CA VAL A 60 16.90 0.74 -23.15
C VAL A 60 16.22 -0.46 -22.48
N ASP A 61 16.79 -1.65 -22.63
CA ASP A 61 16.25 -2.86 -22.03
C ASP A 61 16.30 -2.85 -20.49
N ILE A 62 17.40 -2.34 -19.89
CA ILE A 62 17.54 -2.20 -18.44
C ILE A 62 16.51 -1.21 -17.90
N ILE A 63 16.37 -0.04 -18.54
CA ILE A 63 15.43 0.99 -18.09
C ILE A 63 13.99 0.45 -18.15
N ARG A 64 13.60 -0.24 -19.22
CA ARG A 64 12.27 -0.86 -19.35
C ARG A 64 12.02 -1.92 -18.26
N ARG A 65 12.99 -2.79 -17.97
CA ARG A 65 12.87 -3.77 -16.88
C ARG A 65 12.73 -3.09 -15.51
N CYS A 66 13.46 -2.00 -15.27
CA CYS A 66 13.33 -1.20 -14.05
C CYS A 66 11.93 -0.59 -13.95
N GLN A 67 11.42 0.00 -15.03
CA GLN A 67 10.07 0.54 -15.12
C GLN A 67 8.99 -0.51 -14.79
N ASP A 68 9.10 -1.71 -15.35
CA ASP A 68 8.15 -2.80 -15.06
C ASP A 68 8.21 -3.24 -13.59
N ARG A 69 9.41 -3.34 -13.00
CA ARG A 69 9.58 -3.67 -11.57
C ARG A 69 8.97 -2.60 -10.67
N MET A 70 9.22 -1.33 -10.96
CA MET A 70 8.65 -0.20 -10.22
C MET A 70 7.12 -0.20 -10.32
N ARG A 71 6.56 -0.35 -11.54
CA ARG A 71 5.10 -0.40 -11.77
C ARG A 71 4.43 -1.54 -11.00
N ASN A 72 4.96 -2.76 -11.11
CA ASN A 72 4.44 -3.92 -10.38
C ASN A 72 4.46 -3.70 -8.85
N THR A 73 5.49 -3.02 -8.34
CA THR A 73 5.62 -2.70 -6.91
C THR A 73 4.62 -1.62 -6.48
N ILE A 74 4.38 -0.60 -7.31
CA ILE A 74 3.35 0.43 -7.10
C ILE A 74 1.95 -0.20 -7.02
N ASP A 75 1.63 -1.15 -7.90
CA ASP A 75 0.34 -1.84 -7.91
C ASP A 75 0.13 -2.64 -6.62
N ARG A 76 1.16 -3.40 -6.20
CA ARG A 76 1.14 -4.16 -4.95
C ARG A 76 1.01 -3.26 -3.72
N ALA A 77 1.70 -2.11 -3.70
CA ALA A 77 1.57 -1.12 -2.64
C ALA A 77 0.16 -0.52 -2.58
N THR A 78 -0.48 -0.30 -3.73
CA THR A 78 -1.87 0.19 -3.82
C THR A 78 -2.87 -0.80 -3.23
N VAL A 79 -2.67 -2.10 -3.48
CA VAL A 79 -3.47 -3.16 -2.88
C VAL A 79 -3.27 -3.17 -1.35
N GLN A 80 -2.02 -3.10 -0.88
CA GLN A 80 -1.73 -3.09 0.56
C GLN A 80 -2.34 -1.88 1.27
N LEU A 81 -2.31 -0.68 0.67
CA LEU A 81 -3.00 0.50 1.22
C LEU A 81 -4.52 0.28 1.35
N SER A 82 -5.13 -0.43 0.39
CA SER A 82 -6.55 -0.78 0.44
C SER A 82 -6.86 -1.74 1.59
N LEU A 83 -5.97 -2.71 1.83
CA LEU A 83 -6.08 -3.66 2.95
C LEU A 83 -5.91 -2.96 4.31
N ASN A 84 -4.93 -2.06 4.43
CA ASN A 84 -4.74 -1.25 5.64
C ASN A 84 -6.00 -0.44 5.97
N ARG A 85 -6.60 0.21 4.95
CA ARG A 85 -7.85 0.98 5.12
C ARG A 85 -9.02 0.10 5.56
N ALA A 86 -9.15 -1.10 4.99
CA ALA A 86 -10.18 -2.05 5.41
C ALA A 86 -9.99 -2.48 6.88
N ALA A 87 -8.75 -2.81 7.28
CA ALA A 87 -8.46 -3.17 8.68
C ALA A 87 -8.69 -2.00 9.65
N GLN A 88 -8.37 -0.77 9.24
CA GLN A 88 -8.67 0.43 10.03
C GLN A 88 -10.18 0.59 10.25
N HIS A 89 -10.97 0.48 9.19
CA HIS A 89 -12.43 0.61 9.26
C HIS A 89 -13.06 -0.40 10.22
N GLU A 90 -12.61 -1.67 10.19
CA GLU A 90 -13.13 -2.69 11.12
C GLU A 90 -12.81 -2.37 12.58
N LEU A 91 -11.63 -1.80 12.87
CA LEU A 91 -11.28 -1.35 14.23
C LEU A 91 -12.14 -0.16 14.68
N GLU A 92 -12.37 0.81 13.79
CA GLU A 92 -13.20 1.98 14.09
C GLU A 92 -14.64 1.56 14.35
N LYS A 93 -15.17 0.63 13.55
CA LYS A 93 -16.50 0.07 13.74
C LYS A 93 -16.63 -0.66 15.08
N ASP A 94 -15.70 -1.58 15.39
CA ASP A 94 -15.68 -2.31 16.68
C ASP A 94 -15.61 -1.33 17.87
N SER A 95 -14.83 -0.26 17.74
CA SER A 95 -14.75 0.80 18.76
C SER A 95 -16.07 1.56 18.92
N ASN A 96 -16.73 1.92 17.81
CA ASN A 96 -18.00 2.66 17.84
C ASN A 96 -19.15 1.80 18.39
N ASP A 97 -19.17 0.51 18.06
CA ASP A 97 -20.18 -0.44 18.55
C ASP A 97 -20.04 -0.60 20.08
N LYS A 98 -18.81 -0.70 20.60
CA LYS A 98 -18.54 -0.72 22.05
C LYS A 98 -18.96 0.55 22.75
N PHE A 99 -18.63 1.72 22.20
CA PHE A 99 -19.04 3.00 22.75
C PHE A 99 -20.56 3.14 22.81
N SER A 100 -21.25 2.66 21.76
CA SER A 100 -22.72 2.65 21.72
C SER A 100 -23.31 1.74 22.78
N ALA A 101 -22.75 0.53 22.96
CA ALA A 101 -23.16 -0.41 24.00
C ALA A 101 -22.95 0.18 25.41
N GLU A 102 -21.78 0.75 25.69
CA GLU A 102 -21.49 1.43 26.97
C GLU A 102 -22.46 2.58 27.25
N ASN A 103 -22.78 3.39 26.24
CA ASN A 103 -23.74 4.47 26.41
C ASN A 103 -25.16 3.94 26.72
N LEU A 104 -25.58 2.85 26.08
CA LEU A 104 -26.85 2.18 26.41
C LEU A 104 -26.84 1.67 27.85
N ASP A 105 -25.77 1.00 28.28
CA ASP A 105 -25.62 0.50 29.63
C ASP A 105 -25.67 1.62 30.67
N ASN A 106 -25.00 2.74 30.41
CA ASN A 106 -25.03 3.94 31.26
C ASN A 106 -26.44 4.54 31.36
N VAL A 107 -27.17 4.62 30.24
CA VAL A 107 -28.57 5.07 30.23
C VAL A 107 -29.43 4.11 31.06
N CYS A 108 -29.32 2.81 30.83
CA CYS A 108 -30.07 1.77 31.54
C CYS A 108 -29.76 1.78 33.04
N HIS A 109 -28.50 1.95 33.43
CA HIS A 109 -28.09 2.06 34.83
C HIS A 109 -28.74 3.28 35.54
N GLY A 110 -28.96 4.37 34.81
CA GLY A 110 -29.62 5.57 35.33
C GLY A 110 -31.14 5.47 35.45
N LEU A 111 -31.78 4.43 34.92
CA LEU A 111 -33.23 4.27 34.94
C LEU A 111 -33.75 3.87 36.32
N ARG A 112 -34.92 4.42 36.69
CA ARG A 112 -35.68 4.07 37.91
C ARG A 112 -37.12 3.73 37.51
N ASN A 113 -37.87 3.06 38.37
CA ASN A 113 -39.28 2.72 38.11
C ASN A 113 -40.18 3.95 37.82
N THR A 114 -39.75 5.16 38.21
CA THR A 114 -40.44 6.42 37.95
C THR A 114 -39.94 7.13 36.68
N SER A 115 -38.96 6.58 35.97
CA SER A 115 -38.42 7.17 34.74
C SER A 115 -39.46 7.14 33.63
N ARG A 116 -39.56 8.27 32.90
CA ARG A 116 -40.54 8.44 31.82
C ARG A 116 -40.24 7.48 30.67
N GLY A 117 -41.25 6.79 30.16
CA GLY A 117 -41.11 5.84 29.04
C GLY A 117 -40.86 4.39 29.46
N ILE A 118 -40.82 4.08 30.76
CA ILE A 118 -40.84 2.70 31.27
C ILE A 118 -42.28 2.27 31.51
N ALA A 119 -42.70 1.17 30.89
CA ALA A 119 -44.01 0.57 31.08
C ALA A 119 -43.88 -0.97 31.12
N TYR A 120 -44.86 -1.63 31.72
CA TYR A 120 -44.92 -3.09 31.72
C TYR A 120 -45.41 -3.58 30.36
N HIS A 121 -44.61 -4.39 29.69
CA HIS A 121 -44.94 -5.03 28.42
C HIS A 121 -44.97 -6.55 28.61
N SER A 122 -46.15 -7.17 28.46
CA SER A 122 -46.30 -8.62 28.57
C SER A 122 -45.68 -9.34 27.37
N GLY A 123 -45.02 -10.48 27.60
CA GLY A 123 -44.47 -11.33 26.54
C GLY A 123 -43.01 -11.05 26.13
N VAL A 124 -42.39 -9.98 26.63
CA VAL A 124 -40.98 -9.61 26.32
C VAL A 124 -39.98 -10.69 26.80
N GLN A 125 -40.31 -11.41 27.87
CA GLN A 125 -39.53 -12.56 28.38
C GLN A 125 -39.34 -13.72 27.39
N ARG A 126 -40.05 -13.74 26.25
CA ARG A 126 -40.00 -14.86 25.28
C ARG A 126 -39.00 -14.64 24.14
N ILE A 127 -38.41 -13.45 24.02
CA ILE A 127 -37.42 -13.11 22.99
C ILE A 127 -36.23 -12.49 23.71
N ASP A 128 -35.15 -13.26 23.85
CA ASP A 128 -33.89 -12.72 24.34
C ASP A 128 -32.90 -12.54 23.18
N ASN A 129 -33.15 -11.50 22.38
CA ASN A 129 -32.23 -11.06 21.33
C ASN A 129 -31.09 -10.19 21.90
N THR A 130 -31.02 -10.04 23.23
CA THR A 130 -30.09 -9.15 23.94
C THR A 130 -28.95 -9.89 24.61
N VAL A 131 -28.93 -11.23 24.62
CA VAL A 131 -27.78 -12.00 25.12
C VAL A 131 -26.64 -11.94 24.11
N SER A 132 -25.71 -11.02 24.32
CA SER A 132 -24.36 -11.16 23.79
C SER A 132 -23.59 -12.14 24.67
N VAL A 133 -22.81 -13.03 24.06
CA VAL A 133 -21.85 -13.89 24.78
C VAL A 133 -20.56 -13.08 24.90
N PRO A 134 -20.14 -12.61 26.09
CA PRO A 134 -19.00 -11.71 26.23
C PRO A 134 -17.70 -12.26 25.59
N GLU A 135 -17.52 -13.57 25.63
CA GLU A 135 -16.38 -14.27 25.01
C GLU A 135 -16.35 -14.07 23.49
N THR A 136 -17.52 -13.97 22.84
CA THR A 136 -17.61 -13.73 21.39
C THR A 136 -17.24 -12.30 21.02
N TRP A 137 -17.55 -11.32 21.87
CA TRP A 137 -17.14 -9.93 21.70
C TRP A 137 -15.62 -9.78 21.89
N ALA A 138 -15.08 -10.34 22.97
CA ALA A 138 -13.64 -10.31 23.22
C ALA A 138 -12.85 -10.98 22.09
N LYS A 139 -13.34 -12.12 21.59
CA LYS A 139 -12.74 -12.79 20.43
C LYS A 139 -12.81 -11.95 19.16
N HIS A 140 -13.96 -11.37 18.83
CA HIS A 140 -14.12 -10.54 17.63
C HIS A 140 -13.12 -9.37 17.62
N SER A 141 -13.01 -8.65 18.74
CA SER A 141 -12.06 -7.55 18.86
C SER A 141 -10.61 -8.02 18.78
N ASN A 142 -10.29 -9.17 19.41
CA ASN A 142 -8.96 -9.75 19.30
C ASN A 142 -8.62 -10.11 17.85
N ASP A 143 -9.55 -10.70 17.11
CA ASP A 143 -9.36 -11.06 15.69
C ASP A 143 -9.12 -9.80 14.84
N ASN A 144 -9.86 -8.71 15.08
CA ASN A 144 -9.65 -7.42 14.40
C ASN A 144 -8.27 -6.83 14.71
N ILE A 145 -7.81 -6.92 15.98
CA ILE A 145 -6.47 -6.48 16.39
C ILE A 145 -5.39 -7.31 15.69
N GLN A 146 -5.51 -8.64 15.68
CA GLN A 146 -4.56 -9.53 15.03
C GLN A 146 -4.47 -9.29 13.51
N ARG A 147 -5.62 -9.09 12.86
CA ARG A 147 -5.68 -8.67 11.46
C ARG A 147 -4.94 -7.36 11.24
N SER A 148 -5.24 -6.33 12.05
CA SER A 148 -4.56 -5.03 11.97
C SER A 148 -3.04 -5.13 12.16
N GLN A 149 -2.56 -5.97 13.09
CA GLN A 149 -1.14 -6.22 13.28
C GLN A 149 -0.50 -6.88 12.05
N SER A 150 -1.17 -7.88 11.47
CA SER A 150 -0.70 -8.59 10.27
C SER A 150 -0.59 -7.68 9.06
N GLU A 151 -1.58 -6.80 8.85
CA GLU A 151 -1.54 -5.80 7.77
C GLU A 151 -0.42 -4.77 7.97
N ARG A 152 -0.17 -4.33 9.21
CA ARG A 152 0.96 -3.42 9.50
C ARG A 152 2.31 -4.06 9.23
N ILE A 153 2.49 -5.33 9.56
CA ILE A 153 3.73 -6.08 9.25
C ILE A 153 3.91 -6.16 7.72
N SER A 154 2.85 -6.50 6.99
CA SER A 154 2.86 -6.58 5.53
C SER A 154 3.16 -5.23 4.88
N SER A 155 2.55 -4.15 5.38
CA SER A 155 2.81 -2.77 4.99
C SER A 155 4.27 -2.37 5.19
N LYS A 156 4.85 -2.67 6.37
CA LYS A 156 6.26 -2.41 6.64
C LYS A 156 7.18 -3.19 5.69
N SER A 157 6.86 -4.46 5.42
CA SER A 157 7.60 -5.27 4.45
C SER A 157 7.54 -4.66 3.04
N MET A 158 6.36 -4.17 2.63
CA MET A 158 6.17 -3.49 1.35
C MET A 158 7.04 -2.22 1.24
N ARG A 159 7.18 -1.45 2.32
CA ARG A 159 8.07 -0.27 2.32
C ARG A 159 9.54 -0.64 2.14
N ASN A 160 10.00 -1.69 2.82
CA ASN A 160 11.37 -2.18 2.64
C ASN A 160 11.61 -2.67 1.20
N GLU A 161 10.61 -3.32 0.61
CA GLU A 161 10.66 -3.76 -0.78
C GLU A 161 10.72 -2.57 -1.75
N ILE A 162 9.91 -1.53 -1.52
CA ILE A 162 9.96 -0.28 -2.30
C ILE A 162 11.37 0.31 -2.27
N GLU A 163 11.97 0.45 -1.08
CA GLU A 163 13.33 0.96 -0.94
C GLU A 163 14.35 0.09 -1.67
N SER A 164 14.23 -1.24 -1.58
CA SER A 164 15.10 -2.17 -2.29
C SER A 164 14.97 -2.04 -3.81
N VAL A 165 13.75 -1.91 -4.34
CA VAL A 165 13.49 -1.73 -5.78
C VAL A 165 14.07 -0.41 -6.28
N ILE A 166 13.89 0.69 -5.54
CA ILE A 166 14.46 2.00 -5.90
C ILE A 166 15.99 1.88 -6.01
N ASN A 167 16.63 1.35 -4.97
CA ASN A 167 18.09 1.24 -4.94
C ASN A 167 18.64 0.30 -6.03
N ALA A 168 17.97 -0.83 -6.27
CA ALA A 168 18.38 -1.78 -7.31
C ALA A 168 18.26 -1.16 -8.70
N CYS A 169 17.10 -0.55 -9.02
CA CYS A 169 16.90 0.08 -10.33
C CYS A 169 17.85 1.25 -10.56
N TYR A 170 18.10 2.07 -9.53
CA TYR A 170 19.07 3.16 -9.61
C TYR A 170 20.47 2.64 -9.97
N ASN A 171 20.94 1.60 -9.26
CA ASN A 171 22.26 1.03 -9.51
C ASN A 171 22.37 0.40 -10.89
N GLU A 172 21.37 -0.37 -11.33
CA GLU A 172 21.34 -1.00 -12.66
C GLU A 172 21.38 0.05 -13.78
N MET A 173 20.51 1.07 -13.71
CA MET A 173 20.49 2.16 -14.69
C MET A 173 21.79 2.96 -14.69
N TRP A 174 22.34 3.27 -13.51
CA TRP A 174 23.57 4.03 -13.39
C TRP A 174 24.79 3.27 -13.93
N GLN A 175 24.89 1.97 -13.68
CA GLN A 175 25.97 1.14 -14.21
C GLN A 175 25.94 1.10 -15.74
N GLU A 176 24.75 0.92 -16.31
CA GLU A 176 24.60 0.85 -17.76
C GLU A 176 24.88 2.18 -18.45
N TRP A 177 24.39 3.28 -17.87
CA TRP A 177 24.69 4.61 -18.36
C TRP A 177 26.21 4.88 -18.41
N ASN A 178 26.96 4.41 -17.40
CA ASN A 178 28.42 4.51 -17.45
C ASN A 178 29.03 3.61 -18.52
N ALA A 179 28.51 2.39 -18.71
CA ALA A 179 28.99 1.47 -19.74
C ALA A 179 28.85 2.08 -21.15
N VAL A 180 27.72 2.75 -21.42
CA VAL A 180 27.49 3.47 -22.68
C VAL A 180 28.49 4.62 -22.88
N ASN A 181 28.82 5.36 -21.81
CA ASN A 181 29.73 6.51 -21.90
C ASN A 181 31.21 6.17 -22.01
N VAL A 182 31.60 4.93 -21.67
CA VAL A 182 33.00 4.45 -21.78
C VAL A 182 33.24 3.55 -22.99
N ALA A 183 32.18 3.14 -23.70
CA ALA A 183 32.24 2.30 -24.91
C ALA A 183 32.73 3.06 -26.14
#